data_AF-A0A9X2GRD1-F1
#
_entry.id   AF-A0A9X2GRD1-F1
#
_cell.length_a   1.000
_cell.length_b   1.000
_cell.length_c   1.000
_cell.angle_alpha   90.00
_cell.angle_beta   90.00
_cell.angle_gamma   90.00
#
_symmetry.space_group_name_H-M   'P 1'
#
loop_
_entity.id
_entity.type
_entity.pdbx_description
1 polymer ?
#
loop_
_entity_poly.entity_id
_entity_poly.type
_entity_poly.pdbx_seq_one_letter_code
_entity_poly.pdbx_strand_id
1 'polypeptide(L)'
;MTSGFEGRSELLDKVVDAVGGAYYEGRVRSGTSARTRAQTAGSTITLFAGGLVAALTFTALAGHPLATRAAGVFSVLLWLCAAMLYVWAISLPVHQLVKIREATDADDFVAKVLHKADIETDEVDKRQKWATRTAIAALSLSALTFALAVLVGPAEKSVPGMIILDQKGLASLTGACRFPPPNPIEGSVKEATLTTSFVEIAVKRDTCAPGVTVLRIPRASIKTIGSRE
;
A
#
# COMPACT_ATOMS: atom_id res chain seq x y z
N MET A 1 16.56 -59.96 -42.96
CA MET A 1 15.95 -58.61 -43.13
C MET A 1 15.45 -57.99 -41.82
N THR A 2 15.75 -58.56 -40.65
CA THR A 2 15.27 -58.11 -39.33
C THR A 2 16.27 -57.23 -38.55
N SER A 3 17.56 -57.24 -38.91
CA SER A 3 18.60 -56.47 -38.21
C SER A 3 18.48 -54.94 -38.35
N GLY A 4 17.73 -54.45 -39.35
CA GLY A 4 17.51 -53.01 -39.55
C GLY A 4 16.38 -52.41 -38.70
N PHE A 5 15.57 -53.24 -38.03
CA PHE A 5 14.46 -52.77 -37.18
C PHE A 5 14.93 -52.58 -35.72
N GLU A 6 15.77 -53.49 -35.23
CA GLU A 6 16.29 -53.51 -33.87
C GLU A 6 17.23 -52.33 -33.57
N GLY A 7 18.11 -51.97 -34.52
CA GLY A 7 18.95 -50.78 -34.38
C GLY A 7 18.19 -49.46 -34.46
N ARG A 8 16.99 -49.45 -35.05
CA ARG A 8 16.16 -48.24 -35.16
C ARG A 8 15.38 -47.97 -33.87
N SER A 9 14.87 -49.02 -33.22
CA SER A 9 14.23 -48.90 -31.92
C SER A 9 15.21 -48.44 -30.84
N GLU A 10 16.44 -48.94 -30.85
CA GLU A 10 17.46 -48.53 -29.86
C GLU A 10 17.89 -47.06 -30.05
N LEU A 11 17.98 -46.59 -31.29
CA LEU A 11 18.24 -45.18 -31.59
C LEU A 11 17.07 -44.27 -31.17
N LEU A 12 15.83 -44.71 -31.40
CA LEU A 12 14.64 -43.99 -30.97
C LEU A 12 14.59 -43.87 -29.45
N ASP A 13 14.84 -44.95 -28.70
CA ASP A 13 14.89 -44.91 -27.24
C ASP A 13 15.98 -43.96 -26.74
N LYS A 14 17.19 -44.00 -27.32
CA LYS A 14 18.28 -43.09 -26.93
C LYS A 14 17.97 -41.63 -27.24
N VAL A 15 17.29 -41.33 -28.35
CA VAL A 15 16.87 -39.96 -28.68
C VAL A 15 15.74 -39.51 -27.76
N VAL A 16 14.77 -40.36 -27.47
CA VAL A 16 13.68 -40.07 -26.52
C VAL A 16 14.23 -39.84 -25.11
N ASP A 17 15.23 -40.60 -24.68
CA ASP A 17 15.83 -40.46 -23.34
C ASP A 17 16.74 -39.22 -23.27
N ALA A 18 17.47 -38.90 -24.34
CA ALA A 18 18.29 -37.67 -24.40
C ALA A 18 17.43 -36.40 -24.52
N VAL A 19 16.40 -36.41 -25.37
CA VAL A 19 15.44 -35.31 -25.50
C VAL A 19 14.60 -35.19 -24.23
N GLY A 20 14.17 -36.33 -23.67
CA GLY A 20 13.52 -36.43 -22.38
C GLY A 20 14.37 -35.79 -21.29
N GLY A 21 15.59 -36.27 -21.05
CA GLY A 21 16.49 -35.69 -20.05
C GLY A 21 16.75 -34.20 -20.24
N ALA A 22 17.11 -33.77 -21.46
CA ALA A 22 17.48 -32.37 -21.73
C ALA A 22 16.29 -31.40 -21.67
N TYR A 23 15.15 -31.74 -22.27
CA TYR A 23 13.98 -30.87 -22.32
C TYR A 23 13.09 -31.00 -21.08
N TYR A 24 12.99 -32.17 -20.48
CA TYR A 24 12.20 -32.38 -19.27
C TYR A 24 12.86 -31.71 -18.06
N GLU A 25 14.18 -31.86 -17.87
CA GLU A 25 14.87 -31.10 -16.82
C GLU A 25 14.73 -29.60 -17.04
N GLY A 26 14.91 -29.12 -18.28
CA GLY A 26 14.73 -27.70 -18.63
C GLY A 26 13.34 -27.16 -18.30
N ARG A 27 12.27 -27.93 -18.58
CA ARG A 27 10.87 -27.55 -18.33
C ARG A 27 10.44 -27.70 -16.88
N VAL A 28 10.85 -28.76 -16.19
CA VAL A 28 10.62 -28.89 -14.74
C VAL A 28 11.33 -27.76 -14.01
N ARG A 29 12.53 -27.40 -14.46
CA ARG A 29 13.32 -26.30 -13.89
C ARG A 29 12.74 -24.94 -14.25
N SER A 30 12.14 -24.75 -15.42
CA SER A 30 11.47 -23.48 -15.78
C SER A 30 10.24 -23.23 -14.91
N GLY A 31 9.39 -24.23 -14.70
CA GLY A 31 8.25 -24.15 -13.76
C GLY A 31 8.70 -23.89 -12.32
N THR A 32 9.74 -24.59 -11.88
CA THR A 32 10.34 -24.37 -10.55
C THR A 32 10.88 -22.95 -10.42
N SER A 33 11.58 -22.41 -11.44
CA SER A 33 12.13 -21.05 -11.42
C SER A 33 11.05 -19.95 -11.36
N ALA A 34 9.92 -20.14 -12.03
CA ALA A 34 8.79 -19.22 -11.98
C ALA A 34 8.17 -19.23 -10.58
N ARG A 35 8.00 -20.43 -10.00
CA ARG A 35 7.52 -20.60 -8.62
C ARG A 35 8.45 -19.97 -7.59
N THR A 36 9.77 -20.12 -7.73
CA THR A 36 10.75 -19.47 -6.85
C THR A 36 10.70 -17.95 -6.97
N ARG A 37 10.66 -17.39 -8.19
CA ARG A 37 10.50 -15.94 -8.41
C ARG A 37 9.24 -15.40 -7.75
N ALA A 38 8.14 -16.14 -7.85
CA ALA A 38 6.88 -15.74 -7.27
C ALA A 38 6.85 -15.91 -5.73
N GLN A 39 7.55 -16.89 -5.17
CA GLN A 39 7.77 -17.00 -3.71
C GLN A 39 8.58 -15.83 -3.16
N THR A 40 9.68 -15.45 -3.82
CA THR A 40 10.49 -14.29 -3.44
C THR A 40 9.71 -12.99 -3.56
N ALA A 41 8.86 -12.85 -4.58
CA ALA A 41 7.95 -11.71 -4.71
C ALA A 41 6.92 -11.70 -3.57
N GLY A 42 6.32 -12.85 -3.25
CA GLY A 42 5.32 -12.99 -2.19
C GLY A 42 5.83 -12.57 -0.81
N SER A 43 7.05 -12.98 -0.42
CA SER A 43 7.64 -12.58 0.85
C SER A 43 7.87 -11.07 0.94
N THR A 44 8.36 -10.47 -0.15
CA THR A 44 8.61 -9.02 -0.24
C THR A 44 7.31 -8.22 -0.12
N ILE A 45 6.26 -8.66 -0.81
CA ILE A 45 4.94 -8.03 -0.76
C ILE A 45 4.33 -8.14 0.63
N THR A 46 4.49 -9.28 1.29
CA THR A 46 3.98 -9.50 2.65
C THR A 46 4.69 -8.57 3.65
N LEU A 47 6.01 -8.39 3.50
CA LEU A 47 6.78 -7.43 4.29
C LEU A 47 6.29 -5.99 4.06
N PHE A 48 6.09 -5.58 2.81
CA PHE A 48 5.56 -4.24 2.51
C PHE A 48 4.15 -4.04 3.05
N ALA A 49 3.26 -5.02 2.87
CA ALA A 49 1.90 -4.97 3.39
C ALA A 49 1.90 -4.88 4.92
N GLY A 50 2.69 -5.71 5.62
CA GLY A 50 2.84 -5.66 7.06
C GLY A 50 3.43 -4.34 7.57
N GLY A 51 4.46 -3.82 6.89
CA GLY A 51 5.07 -2.54 7.22
C GLY A 51 4.12 -1.36 7.02
N LEU A 52 3.36 -1.34 5.92
CA LEU A 52 2.33 -0.34 5.65
C LEU A 52 1.20 -0.41 6.66
N VAL A 53 0.69 -1.61 6.95
CA VAL A 53 -0.34 -1.78 7.98
C VAL A 53 0.20 -1.28 9.32
N ALA A 54 1.41 -1.64 9.74
CA ALA A 54 1.98 -1.12 10.98
C ALA A 54 2.08 0.41 10.96
N ALA A 55 2.68 1.00 9.92
CA ALA A 55 2.83 2.45 9.78
C ALA A 55 1.49 3.20 9.78
N LEU A 56 0.45 2.61 9.18
CA LEU A 56 -0.87 3.21 9.07
C LEU A 56 -1.77 2.96 10.29
N THR A 57 -1.57 1.85 11.00
CA THR A 57 -2.38 1.46 12.18
C THR A 57 -1.90 2.18 13.44
N PHE A 58 -0.59 2.49 13.54
CA PHE A 58 -0.02 3.18 14.70
C PHE A 58 -0.27 4.69 14.71
N THR A 59 -1.52 5.16 14.59
CA THR A 59 -1.95 6.54 14.93
C THR A 59 -1.54 7.69 13.98
N ALA A 60 -0.55 7.51 13.10
CA ALA A 60 -0.02 8.59 12.28
C ALA A 60 -1.08 9.24 11.37
N LEU A 61 -1.99 8.45 10.78
CA LEU A 61 -2.97 8.98 9.82
C LEU A 61 -4.24 9.57 10.43
N ALA A 62 -4.51 9.35 11.72
CA ALA A 62 -5.75 9.81 12.35
C ALA A 62 -5.88 11.35 12.36
N GLY A 63 -4.74 12.03 12.39
CA GLY A 63 -4.65 13.49 12.31
C GLY A 63 -4.63 14.04 10.89
N HIS A 64 -4.52 13.23 9.84
CA HIS A 64 -4.40 13.76 8.47
C HIS A 64 -5.75 14.01 7.79
N PRO A 65 -5.79 14.85 6.73
CA PRO A 65 -6.98 15.05 5.91
C PRO A 65 -7.58 13.74 5.39
N LEU A 66 -8.90 13.73 5.20
CA LEU A 66 -9.65 12.54 4.79
C LEU A 66 -9.15 11.96 3.46
N ALA A 67 -8.68 12.81 2.55
CA ALA A 67 -8.06 12.39 1.28
C ALA A 67 -6.78 11.55 1.51
N THR A 68 -5.86 12.01 2.36
CA THR A 68 -4.63 11.29 2.70
C THR A 68 -4.96 9.96 3.38
N ARG A 69 -5.97 9.96 4.27
CA ARG A 69 -6.45 8.74 4.95
C ARG A 69 -7.01 7.72 3.96
N ALA A 70 -7.87 8.16 3.05
CA ALA A 70 -8.45 7.31 2.01
C ALA A 70 -7.35 6.74 1.10
N ALA A 71 -6.40 7.56 0.65
CA ALA A 71 -5.28 7.11 -0.18
C ALA A 71 -4.44 6.02 0.51
N GLY A 72 -4.15 6.19 1.80
CA GLY A 72 -3.45 5.19 2.61
C GLY A 72 -4.21 3.87 2.72
N VAL A 73 -5.52 3.91 2.97
CA VAL A 73 -6.38 2.71 3.02
C VAL A 73 -6.42 2.00 1.67
N PHE A 74 -6.65 2.73 0.58
CA PHE A 74 -6.66 2.15 -0.76
C PHE A 74 -5.31 1.54 -1.13
N SER A 75 -4.20 2.15 -0.71
CA SER A 75 -2.86 1.60 -0.92
C SER A 75 -2.72 0.22 -0.25
N VAL A 76 -3.14 0.08 1.00
CA VAL A 76 -3.11 -1.21 1.71
C VAL A 76 -3.97 -2.26 1.01
N LEU A 77 -5.19 -1.88 0.60
CA LEU A 77 -6.08 -2.79 -0.13
C LEU A 77 -5.47 -3.25 -1.45
N LEU A 78 -4.81 -2.35 -2.18
CA LEU A 78 -4.09 -2.67 -3.42
C LEU A 78 -2.92 -3.65 -3.17
N TRP A 79 -2.17 -3.47 -2.07
CA TRP A 79 -1.13 -4.42 -1.68
C TRP A 79 -1.69 -5.81 -1.33
N LEU A 80 -2.82 -5.87 -0.62
CA LEU A 80 -3.50 -7.13 -0.32
C LEU A 80 -4.00 -7.82 -1.60
N CYS A 81 -4.62 -7.05 -2.51
CA CYS A 81 -5.03 -7.56 -3.81
C CYS A 81 -3.84 -8.08 -4.63
N ALA A 82 -2.72 -7.35 -4.65
CA ALA A 82 -1.50 -7.81 -5.30
C ALA A 82 -1.01 -9.14 -4.71
N ALA A 83 -0.96 -9.24 -3.37
CA ALA A 83 -0.57 -10.47 -2.69
C ALA A 83 -1.46 -11.66 -3.07
N MET A 84 -2.79 -11.47 -3.06
CA MET A 84 -3.74 -12.49 -3.49
C MET A 84 -3.54 -12.90 -4.95
N LEU A 85 -3.29 -11.94 -5.85
CA LEU A 85 -3.02 -12.23 -7.27
C LEU A 85 -1.72 -13.02 -7.47
N TYR A 86 -0.68 -12.75 -6.68
CA TYR A 86 0.55 -13.56 -6.72
C TYR A 86 0.30 -14.98 -6.21
N VAL A 87 -0.43 -15.15 -5.09
CA VAL A 87 -0.81 -16.49 -4.60
C VAL A 87 -1.65 -17.23 -5.64
N TRP A 88 -2.61 -16.55 -6.26
CA TRP A 88 -3.45 -17.07 -7.34
C TRP A 88 -2.62 -17.48 -8.57
N ALA A 89 -1.62 -16.68 -8.95
CA ALA A 89 -0.73 -16.99 -10.05
C ALA A 89 0.09 -18.27 -9.81
N ILE A 90 0.49 -18.54 -8.57
CA ILE A 90 1.32 -19.71 -8.21
C ILE A 90 0.47 -20.97 -7.96
N SER A 91 -0.72 -20.81 -7.38
CA SER A 91 -1.46 -21.91 -6.77
C SER A 91 -2.40 -22.62 -7.74
N LEU A 92 -2.84 -21.95 -8.81
CA LEU A 92 -3.82 -22.54 -9.73
C LEU A 92 -3.17 -23.24 -10.90
N PRO A 93 -3.43 -24.55 -11.08
CA PRO A 93 -2.98 -25.25 -12.28
C PRO A 93 -3.59 -24.62 -13.53
N VAL A 94 -2.84 -24.59 -14.62
CA VAL A 94 -3.36 -24.16 -15.92
C VAL A 94 -4.31 -25.23 -16.44
N HIS A 95 -5.52 -24.82 -16.86
CA HIS A 95 -6.51 -25.76 -17.39
C HIS A 95 -5.91 -26.49 -18.60
N GLN A 96 -6.01 -27.83 -18.61
CA GLN A 96 -5.41 -28.64 -19.66
C GLN A 96 -6.24 -28.53 -20.95
N LEU A 97 -5.85 -27.61 -21.82
CA LEU A 97 -6.44 -27.44 -23.15
C LEU A 97 -5.93 -28.49 -24.16
N VAL A 98 -4.73 -29.03 -23.93
CA VAL A 98 -4.08 -30.01 -24.82
C VAL A 98 -4.13 -31.41 -24.20
N LYS A 99 -4.86 -32.33 -24.84
CA LYS A 99 -4.94 -33.74 -24.45
C LYS A 99 -3.74 -34.50 -24.99
N ILE A 100 -2.67 -34.59 -24.20
CA ILE A 100 -1.45 -35.34 -24.57
C ILE A 100 -1.75 -36.83 -24.84
N ARG A 101 -2.77 -37.40 -24.19
CA ARG A 101 -3.16 -38.82 -24.36
C ARG A 101 -3.65 -39.18 -25.77
N GLU A 102 -3.99 -38.20 -26.59
CA GLU A 102 -4.46 -38.41 -27.97
C GLU A 102 -3.30 -38.27 -28.99
N ALA A 103 -2.05 -38.48 -28.57
CA ALA A 103 -0.89 -38.44 -29.48
C ALA A 103 -0.81 -39.73 -30.33
N THR A 104 -0.63 -39.57 -31.64
CA THR A 104 -0.60 -40.69 -32.61
C THR A 104 0.79 -41.26 -32.86
N ASP A 105 1.83 -40.43 -32.72
CA ASP A 105 3.23 -40.81 -32.90
C ASP A 105 4.17 -40.00 -31.97
N ALA A 106 5.47 -40.30 -32.01
CA ALA A 106 6.46 -39.68 -31.13
C ALA A 106 6.67 -38.19 -31.43
N ASP A 107 6.63 -37.78 -32.71
CA ASP A 107 6.81 -36.39 -33.11
C ASP A 107 5.60 -35.53 -32.68
N ASP A 108 4.39 -36.06 -32.83
CA ASP A 108 3.13 -35.47 -32.36
C ASP A 108 3.09 -35.38 -30.83
N PHE A 109 3.60 -36.39 -30.12
CA PHE A 109 3.75 -36.32 -28.66
C PHE A 109 4.67 -35.18 -28.25
N VAL A 110 5.86 -35.07 -28.85
CA VAL A 110 6.82 -33.99 -28.56
C VAL A 110 6.22 -32.63 -28.89
N ALA A 111 5.58 -32.48 -30.06
CA ALA A 111 4.92 -31.25 -30.46
C ALA A 111 3.80 -30.84 -29.48
N LYS A 112 2.95 -31.79 -29.05
CA LYS A 112 1.88 -31.55 -28.07
C LYS A 112 2.43 -31.18 -26.68
N VAL A 113 3.53 -31.80 -26.25
CA VAL A 113 4.19 -31.48 -24.98
C VAL A 113 4.78 -30.07 -25.01
N LEU A 114 5.49 -29.71 -26.09
CA LEU A 114 6.05 -28.37 -26.26
C LEU A 114 4.93 -27.31 -26.30
N HIS A 115 3.89 -27.55 -27.10
CA HIS A 115 2.76 -26.62 -27.22
C HIS A 115 2.01 -26.44 -25.91
N LYS A 116 1.74 -27.52 -25.17
CA LYS A 116 1.12 -27.44 -23.83
C LYS A 116 1.95 -26.55 -22.91
N ALA A 117 3.26 -26.75 -22.93
CA ALA A 117 4.14 -26.06 -22.00
C ALA A 117 4.33 -24.58 -22.40
N ASP A 118 4.22 -24.22 -23.69
CA ASP A 118 4.15 -22.82 -24.14
C ASP A 118 2.85 -22.15 -23.65
N ILE A 119 1.70 -22.81 -23.80
CA ILE A 119 0.42 -22.32 -23.26
C ILE A 119 0.49 -22.11 -21.75
N GLU A 120 1.09 -23.05 -21.01
CA GLU A 120 1.25 -22.94 -19.56
C GLU A 120 2.11 -21.72 -19.19
N THR A 121 3.19 -21.49 -19.93
CA THR A 121 4.08 -20.35 -19.71
C THR A 121 3.36 -19.03 -19.98
N ASP A 122 2.64 -18.93 -21.10
CA ASP A 122 1.88 -17.73 -21.46
C ASP A 122 0.77 -17.39 -20.45
N GLU A 123 0.06 -18.40 -19.96
CA GLU A 123 -0.96 -18.21 -18.92
C GLU A 123 -0.34 -17.73 -17.60
N VAL A 124 0.75 -18.35 -17.14
CA VAL A 124 1.45 -17.90 -15.92
C VAL A 124 1.95 -16.46 -16.08
N ASP A 125 2.57 -16.13 -17.22
CA ASP A 125 3.06 -14.79 -17.53
C ASP A 125 1.93 -13.75 -17.53
N LYS A 126 0.76 -14.09 -18.07
CA LYS A 126 -0.42 -13.21 -18.04
C LYS A 126 -0.87 -12.93 -16.61
N ARG A 127 -0.95 -13.96 -15.76
CA ARG A 127 -1.33 -13.80 -14.33
C ARG A 127 -0.30 -12.96 -13.58
N GLN A 128 0.99 -13.21 -13.81
CA GLN A 128 2.08 -12.46 -13.20
C GLN A 128 2.10 -11.00 -13.66
N LYS A 129 1.78 -10.70 -14.93
CA LYS A 129 1.64 -9.33 -15.44
C LYS A 129 0.53 -8.57 -14.70
N TRP A 130 -0.61 -9.20 -14.44
CA TRP A 130 -1.68 -8.59 -13.64
C TRP A 130 -1.24 -8.31 -12.20
N ALA A 131 -0.64 -9.30 -11.53
CA ALA A 131 -0.12 -9.13 -10.18
C ALA A 131 0.92 -7.99 -10.09
N THR A 132 1.82 -7.91 -11.07
CA THR A 132 2.86 -6.88 -11.16
C THR A 132 2.26 -5.50 -11.39
N ARG A 133 1.26 -5.37 -12.29
CA ARG A 133 0.56 -4.09 -12.52
C ARG A 133 -0.13 -3.60 -11.25
N THR A 134 -0.79 -4.49 -10.52
CA THR A 134 -1.44 -4.16 -9.24
C THR A 134 -0.40 -3.71 -8.20
N ALA A 135 0.74 -4.39 -8.12
CA ALA A 135 1.83 -3.98 -7.22
C ALA A 135 2.42 -2.61 -7.58
N ILE A 136 2.61 -2.30 -8.87
CA ILE A 136 3.06 -0.98 -9.34
C ILE A 136 2.04 0.11 -8.98
N ALA A 137 0.74 -0.18 -9.13
CA ALA A 137 -0.31 0.74 -8.72
C ALA A 137 -0.32 0.97 -7.20
N ALA A 138 -0.17 -0.09 -6.40
CA ALA A 138 -0.05 -0.02 -4.95
C ALA A 138 1.15 0.84 -4.51
N LEU A 139 2.31 0.64 -5.16
CA LEU A 139 3.53 1.38 -4.88
C LEU A 139 3.39 2.86 -5.24
N SER A 140 2.83 3.17 -6.42
CA SER A 140 2.55 4.54 -6.85
C SER A 140 1.61 5.25 -5.87
N LEU A 141 0.55 4.57 -5.42
CA LEU A 141 -0.40 5.13 -4.45
C LEU A 141 0.22 5.29 -3.06
N SER A 142 1.12 4.40 -2.66
CA SER A 142 1.91 4.53 -1.42
C SER A 142 2.77 5.79 -1.46
N ALA A 143 3.50 6.00 -2.57
CA ALA A 143 4.33 7.18 -2.78
C ALA A 143 3.50 8.46 -2.78
N LEU A 144 2.33 8.46 -3.43
CA LEU A 144 1.39 9.57 -3.40
C LEU A 144 0.87 9.86 -1.99
N THR A 145 0.50 8.82 -1.23
CA THR A 145 0.05 8.96 0.16
C THR A 145 1.14 9.60 1.02
N PHE A 146 2.39 9.15 0.86
CA PHE A 146 3.53 9.74 1.55
C PHE A 146 3.75 11.21 1.16
N ALA A 147 3.72 11.52 -0.14
CA ALA A 147 3.84 12.90 -0.62
C ALA A 147 2.73 13.80 -0.05
N LEU A 148 1.48 13.34 -0.03
CA LEU A 148 0.36 14.07 0.57
C LEU A 148 0.52 14.25 2.08
N ALA A 149 1.00 13.24 2.79
CA ALA A 149 1.24 13.33 4.23
C ALA A 149 2.32 14.39 4.56
N VAL A 150 3.40 14.44 3.77
CA VAL A 150 4.49 15.41 3.94
C VAL A 150 4.07 16.82 3.53
N LEU A 151 3.39 16.98 2.39
CA LEU A 151 3.08 18.29 1.82
C LEU A 151 1.88 18.97 2.51
N VAL A 152 0.86 18.20 2.90
CA VAL A 152 -0.37 18.75 3.48
C VAL A 152 -0.30 18.80 5.01
N GLY A 153 0.54 17.95 5.62
CA GLY A 153 0.67 17.85 7.07
C GLY A 153 -0.59 17.30 7.76
N PRO A 154 -0.59 17.22 9.10
CA PRO A 154 -1.76 16.85 9.87
C PRO A 154 -2.84 17.92 9.71
N ALA A 155 -4.08 17.49 9.48
CA ALA A 155 -5.24 18.36 9.66
C ALA A 155 -5.25 18.87 11.11
N GLU A 156 -5.22 20.18 11.27
CA GLU A 156 -5.27 20.81 12.58
C GLU A 156 -6.62 20.48 13.25
N LYS A 157 -6.57 19.61 14.27
CA LYS A 157 -7.73 19.38 15.13
C LYS A 157 -7.94 20.62 16.00
N SER A 158 -9.04 21.29 15.76
CA SER A 158 -9.48 22.43 16.56
C SER A 158 -10.79 22.05 17.27
N VAL A 159 -10.80 22.16 18.59
CA VAL A 159 -11.94 21.78 19.43
C VAL A 159 -12.61 23.06 19.97
N PRO A 160 -13.94 23.18 19.89
CA PRO A 160 -14.65 24.29 20.52
C PRO A 160 -14.32 24.37 22.02
N GLY A 161 -13.83 25.51 22.46
CA GLY A 161 -13.37 25.68 23.84
C GLY A 161 -13.39 27.13 24.28
N MET A 162 -13.20 27.32 25.58
CA MET A 162 -13.08 28.62 26.20
C MET A 162 -11.80 28.69 27.04
N ILE A 163 -11.11 29.82 26.95
CA ILE A 163 -9.87 30.06 27.69
C ILE A 163 -10.13 31.19 28.67
N ILE A 164 -9.89 30.92 29.96
CA ILE A 164 -9.92 31.91 31.02
C ILE A 164 -8.50 32.39 31.28
N LEU A 165 -8.29 33.69 31.15
CA LEU A 165 -6.97 34.32 31.33
C LEU A 165 -6.84 34.91 32.73
N ASP A 166 -5.60 34.94 33.22
CA ASP A 166 -5.24 35.73 34.38
C ASP A 166 -5.15 37.24 34.03
N GLN A 167 -5.02 38.09 35.03
CA GLN A 167 -4.96 39.54 34.81
C GLN A 167 -3.74 39.95 33.97
N LYS A 168 -2.61 39.24 34.11
CA LYS A 168 -1.38 39.49 33.33
C LYS A 168 -1.57 39.15 31.86
N GLY A 169 -2.27 38.05 31.56
CA GLY A 169 -2.66 37.63 30.22
C GLY A 169 -3.60 38.62 29.55
N LEU A 170 -4.62 39.08 30.29
CA LEU A 170 -5.52 40.13 29.80
C LEU A 170 -4.76 41.42 29.47
N ALA A 171 -3.84 41.85 30.35
CA ALA A 171 -3.00 43.02 30.12
C ALA A 171 -2.02 42.84 28.93
N SER A 172 -1.64 41.61 28.60
CA SER A 172 -0.80 41.33 27.43
C SER A 172 -1.60 41.38 26.12
N LEU A 173 -2.91 41.10 26.17
CA LEU A 173 -3.79 41.14 25.00
C LEU A 173 -4.31 42.54 24.67
N THR A 174 -4.31 43.50 25.59
CA THR A 174 -4.76 44.88 25.31
C THR A 174 -3.94 45.58 24.23
N GLY A 175 -2.70 45.15 23.99
CA GLY A 175 -1.89 45.66 22.87
C GLY A 175 -2.31 45.09 21.50
N ALA A 176 -2.93 43.91 21.49
CA ALA A 176 -3.36 43.22 20.27
C ALA A 176 -4.87 43.41 19.98
N CYS A 177 -5.67 43.59 21.02
CA CYS A 177 -7.12 43.81 20.93
C CYS A 177 -7.45 45.29 21.13
N ARG A 178 -8.33 45.86 20.30
CA ARG A 178 -8.77 47.27 20.44
C ARG A 178 -9.58 47.52 21.70
N PHE A 179 -10.23 46.49 22.22
CA PHE A 179 -11.06 46.52 23.41
C PHE A 179 -10.59 45.44 24.38
N PRO A 180 -10.89 45.56 25.69
CA PRO A 180 -10.66 44.48 26.64
C PRO A 180 -11.38 43.23 26.14
N PRO A 181 -10.66 42.12 25.83
CA PRO A 181 -11.31 40.92 25.34
C PRO A 181 -12.21 40.34 26.45
N PRO A 182 -13.33 39.71 26.08
CA PRO A 182 -14.17 39.01 27.06
C PRO A 182 -13.35 37.94 27.78
N ASN A 183 -13.62 37.74 29.09
CA ASN A 183 -13.02 36.67 29.88
C ASN A 183 -14.17 35.86 30.50
N PRO A 184 -14.50 34.67 29.97
CA PRO A 184 -13.69 33.82 29.08
C PRO A 184 -13.65 34.26 27.61
N ILE A 185 -12.55 33.92 26.92
CA ILE A 185 -12.45 34.01 25.45
C ILE A 185 -12.97 32.71 24.86
N GLU A 186 -14.08 32.78 24.10
CA GLU A 186 -14.62 31.65 23.36
C GLU A 186 -13.99 31.51 21.96
N GLY A 187 -13.69 30.28 21.54
CA GLY A 187 -13.11 30.03 20.22
C GLY A 187 -12.89 28.54 19.95
N SER A 188 -12.16 28.24 18.87
CA SER A 188 -11.72 26.89 18.56
C SER A 188 -10.24 26.74 18.93
N VAL A 189 -9.95 25.92 19.92
CA VAL A 189 -8.60 25.72 20.45
C VAL A 189 -7.91 24.63 19.66
N LYS A 190 -6.70 24.92 19.16
CA LYS A 190 -5.90 23.91 18.47
C LYS A 190 -5.31 22.93 19.47
N GLU A 191 -5.74 21.68 19.40
CA GLU A 191 -5.40 20.61 20.34
C GLU A 191 -3.88 20.40 20.44
N ALA A 192 -3.19 20.43 19.29
CA ALA A 192 -1.75 20.26 19.20
C ALA A 192 -0.95 21.35 19.95
N THR A 193 -1.54 22.53 20.14
CA THR A 193 -0.87 23.65 20.82
C THR A 193 -1.01 23.60 22.34
N LEU A 194 -1.92 22.76 22.86
CA LEU A 194 -2.17 22.61 24.31
C LEU A 194 -0.95 22.14 25.08
N THR A 195 -0.05 21.38 24.45
CA THR A 195 1.20 20.89 25.07
C THR A 195 2.37 21.85 24.89
N THR A 196 2.24 22.87 24.04
CA THR A 196 3.31 23.84 23.76
C THR A 196 3.28 25.03 24.72
N SER A 197 4.25 25.94 24.61
CA SER A 197 4.31 27.15 25.44
C SER A 197 3.26 28.20 25.08
N PHE A 198 2.64 28.10 23.91
CA PHE A 198 1.60 29.01 23.43
C PHE A 198 0.39 28.22 22.96
N VAL A 199 -0.79 28.55 23.47
CA VAL A 199 -2.03 27.95 22.99
C VAL A 199 -2.60 28.83 21.87
N GLU A 200 -2.90 28.22 20.73
CA GLU A 200 -3.58 28.88 19.62
C GLU A 200 -5.10 28.70 19.76
N ILE A 201 -5.81 29.83 19.77
CA ILE A 201 -7.27 29.87 19.74
C ILE A 201 -7.74 30.66 18.53
N ALA A 202 -8.55 30.03 17.69
CA ALA A 202 -9.25 30.68 16.61
C ALA A 202 -10.52 31.34 17.17
N VAL A 203 -10.58 32.67 17.16
CA VAL A 203 -11.70 33.46 17.66
C VAL A 203 -12.60 33.93 16.51
N LYS A 204 -13.86 34.23 16.82
CA LYS A 204 -14.75 34.84 15.81
C LYS A 204 -14.15 36.17 15.33
N ARG A 205 -14.37 36.51 14.05
CA ARG A 205 -13.94 37.80 13.50
C ARG A 205 -14.43 38.94 14.38
N ASP A 206 -13.57 39.94 14.56
CA ASP A 206 -13.85 41.17 15.32
C ASP A 206 -14.03 41.00 16.84
N THR A 207 -13.79 39.80 17.41
CA THR A 207 -13.83 39.59 18.87
C THR A 207 -12.70 40.34 19.60
N CYS A 208 -11.57 40.54 18.94
CA CYS A 208 -10.37 41.19 19.50
C CYS A 208 -9.98 42.43 18.67
N ALA A 209 -9.74 42.23 17.38
CA ALA A 209 -9.45 43.31 16.43
C ALA A 209 -9.87 42.89 15.00
N PRO A 210 -10.13 43.86 14.09
CA PRO A 210 -10.47 43.57 12.70
C PRO A 210 -9.39 42.72 12.02
N GLY A 211 -9.81 41.60 11.41
CA GLY A 211 -8.90 40.69 10.69
C GLY A 211 -8.11 39.72 11.57
N VAL A 212 -8.16 39.85 12.90
CA VAL A 212 -7.51 38.89 13.82
C VAL A 212 -8.45 37.72 14.07
N THR A 213 -8.10 36.57 13.52
CA THR A 213 -8.86 35.31 13.69
C THR A 213 -8.16 34.30 14.56
N VAL A 214 -6.85 34.46 14.82
CA VAL A 214 -6.05 33.52 15.61
C VAL A 214 -5.28 34.30 16.67
N LEU A 215 -5.43 33.91 17.94
CA LEU A 215 -4.67 34.43 19.07
C LEU A 215 -3.70 33.37 19.57
N ARG A 216 -2.45 33.78 19.81
CA ARG A 216 -1.40 32.96 20.44
C ARG A 216 -1.23 33.43 21.88
N ILE A 217 -1.66 32.62 22.83
CA ILE A 217 -1.67 32.99 24.24
C ILE A 217 -0.61 32.18 24.99
N PRO A 218 0.32 32.82 25.72
CA PRO A 218 1.28 32.10 26.55
C PRO A 218 0.55 31.21 27.56
N ARG A 219 0.94 29.94 27.67
CA ARG A 219 0.29 28.98 28.56
C ARG A 219 0.34 29.41 30.03
N ALA A 220 1.39 30.13 30.43
CA ALA A 220 1.53 30.69 31.77
C ALA A 220 0.46 31.75 32.13
N SER A 221 -0.20 32.34 31.13
CA SER A 221 -1.27 33.33 31.31
C SER A 221 -2.67 32.71 31.31
N ILE A 222 -2.76 31.39 31.13
CA ILE A 222 -4.03 30.67 31.08
C ILE A 222 -4.33 30.10 32.47
N LYS A 223 -5.42 30.55 33.07
CA LYS A 223 -5.89 30.02 34.36
C LYS A 223 -6.62 28.71 34.19
N THR A 224 -7.47 28.60 33.17
CA THR A 224 -8.31 27.42 32.94
C THR A 224 -8.66 27.30 31.45
N ILE A 225 -8.72 26.06 30.97
CA ILE A 225 -9.21 25.69 29.63
C ILE A 225 -10.44 24.82 29.84
N GLY A 226 -11.58 25.22 29.28
CA GLY A 226 -12.81 24.43 29.29
C GLY A 226 -13.20 24.02 27.88
N SER A 227 -13.65 22.77 27.67
CA SER A 227 -14.35 22.40 26.44
C SER A 227 -15.82 22.74 26.56
N ARG A 228 -16.44 23.14 25.44
CA ARG A 228 -17.88 23.28 25.36
C ARG A 228 -18.41 21.98 24.77
N GLU A 229 -18.95 21.10 25.61
CA GLU A 229 -19.72 19.93 25.15
C GLU A 229 -21.07 20.35 24.57
#